data_AF-G6C1H1-F1
#
_entry.id   AF-G6C1H1-F1
#
_cell.length_a   1.000
_cell.length_b   1.000
_cell.length_c   1.000
_cell.angle_alpha   90.00
_cell.angle_beta   90.00
_cell.angle_gamma   90.00
#
_symmetry.space_group_name_H-M   'P 1'
#
loop_
_entity.id
_entity.type
_entity.pdbx_description
1 polymer ?
#
loop_
_entity_poly.entity_id
_entity_poly.type
_entity_poly.pdbx_seq_one_letter_code
_entity_poly.pdbx_strand_id
1 'polypeptide(L)'
;MKKSLNLKLIVFSLLLVTANITYSEDPEFKKGTGGSSTVAGVASDAIGEKSSAFGYNSLAAGRESLAAGYKNTANGDSSSSVGWQNSASGEASSAFGYKNKASGVASSAFGLRNTASGWDSSAFGYENTA
;
A
#
# COMPACT_ATOMS: atom_id res chain seq x y z
N MET A 1 23.69 47.87 -26.33
CA MET A 1 23.95 46.53 -26.91
C MET A 1 22.80 45.61 -26.55
N LYS A 2 21.94 45.21 -27.51
CA LYS A 2 20.87 44.22 -27.25
C LYS A 2 21.51 42.84 -27.18
N LYS A 3 21.56 42.22 -25.99
CA LYS A 3 21.90 40.79 -25.85
C LYS A 3 20.80 40.00 -26.55
N SER A 4 21.08 39.42 -27.71
CA SER A 4 20.17 38.48 -28.35
C SER A 4 20.20 37.17 -27.58
N LEU A 5 19.09 36.81 -26.94
CA LEU A 5 18.94 35.53 -26.26
C LEU A 5 18.73 34.45 -27.34
N ASN A 6 19.59 33.43 -27.35
CA ASN A 6 19.54 32.38 -28.37
C ASN A 6 18.32 31.48 -28.13
N LEU A 7 17.42 31.35 -29.11
CA LEU A 7 16.23 30.52 -29.02
C LEU A 7 16.54 29.07 -28.61
N LYS A 8 17.67 28.52 -29.06
CA LYS A 8 18.14 27.18 -28.65
C LYS A 8 18.44 27.11 -27.16
N LEU A 9 19.00 28.17 -26.58
CA LEU A 9 19.31 28.23 -25.14
C LEU A 9 18.03 28.34 -24.31
N ILE A 10 17.03 29.07 -24.80
CA ILE A 10 15.70 29.15 -24.18
C ILE A 10 15.00 27.79 -24.21
N VAL A 11 14.99 27.12 -25.37
CA VAL A 11 14.38 25.79 -25.52
C VAL A 11 15.09 24.76 -24.66
N PHE A 12 16.42 24.77 -24.62
CA PHE A 12 17.22 23.84 -23.81
C PHE A 12 17.00 24.05 -22.30
N SER A 13 16.94 25.30 -21.84
CA SER A 13 16.63 25.61 -20.43
C SER A 13 15.20 25.27 -20.06
N LEU A 14 14.23 25.46 -20.97
CA LEU A 14 12.85 25.04 -20.75
C LEU A 14 12.73 23.51 -20.63
N LEU A 15 13.46 22.77 -21.46
CA LEU A 15 13.50 21.29 -21.42
C LEU A 15 14.07 20.76 -20.10
N LEU A 16 15.12 21.41 -19.57
CA LEU A 16 15.71 21.08 -18.26
C LEU A 16 14.75 21.40 -17.10
N VAL A 17 13.96 22.47 -17.21
CA VAL A 17 12.94 22.81 -16.21
C VAL A 17 11.78 21.82 -16.24
N THR A 18 11.34 21.39 -17.42
CA THR A 18 10.25 20.40 -17.55
C THR A 18 10.68 18.98 -17.19
N ALA A 19 11.95 18.62 -17.38
CA ALA A 19 12.48 17.30 -17.00
C ALA A 19 12.53 17.06 -15.48
N ASN A 20 12.47 18.13 -14.67
CA ASN A 20 12.40 18.06 -13.21
C ASN A 20 10.97 18.17 -12.66
N ILE A 21 9.95 18.14 -13.52
CA ILE A 21 8.55 18.05 -13.09
C ILE A 21 8.24 16.55 -12.95
N THR A 22 8.54 16.01 -11.77
CA THR A 22 7.95 14.73 -11.37
C THR A 22 6.46 14.99 -11.20
N TYR A 23 5.64 14.50 -12.14
CA TYR A 23 4.21 14.45 -11.94
C TYR A 23 3.94 13.62 -10.68
N SER A 24 2.99 14.10 -9.86
CA SER A 24 2.42 13.30 -8.77
C SER A 24 2.18 11.90 -9.31
N GLU A 25 2.80 10.89 -8.70
CA GLU A 25 2.69 9.48 -9.08
C GLU A 25 1.22 9.19 -9.42
N ASP A 26 0.92 9.07 -10.72
CA ASP A 26 -0.42 8.71 -11.16
C ASP A 26 -0.70 7.29 -10.67
N PRO A 27 -1.95 6.93 -10.38
CA PRO A 27 -2.27 5.55 -10.04
C PRO A 27 -1.87 4.63 -11.19
N GLU A 28 -0.84 3.82 -10.99
CA GLU A 28 -0.33 2.88 -12.00
C GLU A 28 -0.86 1.48 -11.72
N PHE A 29 -1.32 0.81 -12.77
CA PHE A 29 -1.48 -0.65 -12.79
C PHE A 29 -0.16 -1.26 -13.27
N LYS A 30 0.58 -1.90 -12.37
CA LYS A 30 1.89 -2.49 -12.67
C LYS A 30 2.08 -3.82 -11.95
N LYS A 31 3.09 -4.56 -12.41
CA LYS A 31 3.61 -5.70 -11.67
C LYS A 31 4.26 -5.21 -10.37
N GLY A 32 4.01 -5.90 -9.26
CA GLY A 32 4.80 -5.67 -8.05
C GLY A 32 6.19 -6.32 -8.13
N THR A 33 6.95 -6.25 -7.04
CA THR A 33 8.28 -6.87 -6.97
C THR A 33 8.22 -8.37 -6.65
N GLY A 34 7.11 -8.84 -6.08
CA GLY A 34 6.82 -10.25 -5.90
C GLY A 34 6.58 -11.01 -7.21
N GLY A 35 6.80 -12.33 -7.20
CA GLY A 35 6.42 -13.21 -8.31
C GLY A 35 4.90 -13.16 -8.53
N SER A 36 4.43 -12.94 -9.76
CA SER A 36 2.99 -12.87 -10.07
C SER A 36 2.17 -11.87 -9.23
N SER A 37 2.80 -10.81 -8.71
CA SER A 37 2.11 -9.81 -7.89
C SER A 37 1.58 -8.63 -8.70
N THR A 38 0.55 -7.96 -8.15
CA THR A 38 -0.13 -6.82 -8.79
C THR A 38 -0.11 -5.60 -7.87
N VAL A 39 0.22 -4.44 -8.44
CA VAL A 39 0.03 -3.14 -7.81
C VAL A 39 -0.95 -2.35 -8.67
N ALA A 40 -2.00 -1.80 -8.06
CA ALA A 40 -2.82 -0.76 -8.69
C ALA A 40 -2.99 0.43 -7.76
N GLY A 41 -2.22 1.48 -7.99
CA GLY A 41 -2.28 2.67 -7.16
C GLY A 41 -0.97 3.43 -7.03
N VAL A 42 -0.90 4.28 -6.02
CA VAL A 42 0.17 5.23 -5.78
C VAL A 42 0.97 4.82 -4.56
N ALA A 43 2.31 4.87 -4.66
CA ALA A 43 3.23 4.54 -3.56
C ALA A 43 2.93 3.19 -2.87
N SER A 44 2.31 2.25 -3.58
CA SER A 44 1.92 0.94 -3.05
C SER A 44 2.86 -0.14 -3.57
N ASP A 45 3.12 -1.15 -2.75
CA ASP A 45 4.07 -2.21 -3.04
C ASP A 45 3.47 -3.59 -2.76
N ALA A 46 3.54 -4.46 -3.77
CA ALA A 46 3.16 -5.87 -3.67
C ALA A 46 4.42 -6.73 -3.81
N ILE A 47 5.07 -6.99 -2.67
CA ILE A 47 6.40 -7.63 -2.60
C ILE A 47 6.32 -9.15 -2.38
N GLY A 48 5.20 -9.66 -1.85
CA GLY A 48 4.98 -11.10 -1.70
C GLY A 48 4.64 -11.80 -3.01
N GLU A 49 4.94 -13.09 -3.14
CA GLU A 49 4.51 -13.88 -4.29
C GLU A 49 2.97 -13.94 -4.35
N LYS A 50 2.39 -13.71 -5.54
CA LYS A 50 0.93 -13.60 -5.79
C LYS A 50 0.23 -12.55 -4.92
N SER A 51 0.96 -11.61 -4.34
CA SER A 51 0.38 -10.54 -3.52
C SER A 51 -0.30 -9.46 -4.37
N SER A 52 -1.20 -8.71 -3.75
CA SER A 52 -1.90 -7.59 -4.40
C SER A 52 -1.95 -6.36 -3.50
N ALA A 53 -1.48 -5.22 -4.00
CA ALA A 53 -1.53 -3.93 -3.31
C ALA A 53 -2.35 -2.91 -4.11
N PHE A 54 -3.41 -2.38 -3.52
CA PHE A 54 -4.33 -1.45 -4.16
C PHE A 54 -4.49 -0.15 -3.36
N GLY A 55 -4.55 0.99 -4.05
CA GLY A 55 -4.84 2.29 -3.46
C GLY A 55 -3.60 3.16 -3.21
N TYR A 56 -3.46 3.73 -2.01
CA TYR A 56 -2.40 4.67 -1.70
C TYR A 56 -1.56 4.19 -0.51
N ASN A 57 -0.25 4.08 -0.71
CA ASN A 57 0.71 3.71 0.32
C ASN A 57 0.39 2.38 1.02
N SER A 58 -0.15 1.40 0.28
CA SER A 58 -0.47 0.07 0.81
C SER A 58 0.65 -0.92 0.51
N LEU A 59 0.95 -1.81 1.46
CA LEU A 59 2.02 -2.81 1.37
C LEU A 59 1.44 -4.22 1.54
N ALA A 60 1.57 -5.06 0.51
CA ALA A 60 1.25 -6.49 0.56
C ALA A 60 2.56 -7.29 0.52
N ALA A 61 3.02 -7.75 1.68
CA ALA A 61 4.33 -8.35 1.88
C ALA A 61 4.34 -9.87 2.06
N GLY A 62 3.24 -10.45 2.55
CA GLY A 62 3.11 -11.91 2.63
C GLY A 62 2.83 -12.57 1.28
N ARG A 63 3.14 -13.85 1.14
CA ARG A 63 2.70 -14.65 -0.02
C ARG A 63 1.18 -14.67 -0.05
N GLU A 64 0.57 -14.49 -1.23
CA GLU A 64 -0.90 -14.48 -1.42
C GLU A 64 -1.62 -13.42 -0.56
N SER A 65 -0.90 -12.37 -0.12
CA SER A 65 -1.46 -11.30 0.71
C SER A 65 -2.18 -10.21 -0.09
N LEU A 66 -3.12 -9.52 0.55
CA LEU A 66 -3.88 -8.41 -0.02
C LEU A 66 -3.79 -7.17 0.89
N ALA A 67 -3.36 -6.03 0.35
CA ALA A 67 -3.45 -4.74 1.02
C ALA A 67 -4.23 -3.74 0.14
N ALA A 68 -5.42 -3.32 0.56
CA ALA A 68 -6.30 -2.49 -0.29
C ALA A 68 -6.85 -1.26 0.44
N GLY A 69 -6.59 -0.06 -0.10
CA GLY A 69 -7.07 1.22 0.43
C GLY A 69 -5.91 2.17 0.75
N TYR A 70 -5.99 2.87 1.89
CA TYR A 70 -4.99 3.85 2.30
C TYR A 70 -4.14 3.35 3.47
N LYS A 71 -2.83 3.27 3.27
CA LYS A 71 -1.86 2.91 4.32
C LYS A 71 -2.09 1.55 4.97
N ASN A 72 -2.57 0.56 4.22
CA ASN A 72 -2.75 -0.80 4.75
C ASN A 72 -1.47 -1.61 4.64
N THR A 73 -1.30 -2.56 5.54
CA THR A 73 -0.12 -3.42 5.60
C THR A 73 -0.57 -4.86 5.83
N ALA A 74 -0.25 -5.76 4.90
CA ALA A 74 -0.54 -7.19 4.95
C ALA A 74 0.77 -7.99 4.90
N ASN A 75 1.34 -8.30 6.07
CA ASN A 75 2.65 -8.93 6.22
C ASN A 75 2.59 -10.45 6.36
N GLY A 76 1.45 -10.99 6.80
CA GLY A 76 1.28 -12.43 6.93
C GLY A 76 1.04 -13.11 5.59
N ASP A 77 1.50 -14.35 5.44
CA ASP A 77 1.10 -15.19 4.32
C ASP A 77 -0.42 -15.38 4.32
N SER A 78 -1.04 -15.29 3.15
CA SER A 78 -2.51 -15.30 2.97
C SER A 78 -3.27 -14.26 3.80
N SER A 79 -2.60 -13.21 4.28
CA SER A 79 -3.24 -12.15 5.08
C SER A 79 -3.96 -11.11 4.23
N SER A 80 -4.98 -10.46 4.79
CA SER A 80 -5.76 -9.42 4.12
C SER A 80 -5.92 -8.17 4.99
N SER A 81 -5.57 -7.00 4.46
CA SER A 81 -5.63 -5.72 5.15
C SER A 81 -6.35 -4.67 4.28
N VAL A 82 -7.57 -4.28 4.65
CA VAL A 82 -8.44 -3.48 3.78
C VAL A 82 -9.08 -2.30 4.51
N GLY A 83 -8.97 -1.10 3.94
CA GLY A 83 -9.56 0.14 4.47
C GLY A 83 -8.52 1.24 4.70
N TRP A 84 -8.39 1.73 5.94
CA TRP A 84 -7.49 2.83 6.30
C TRP A 84 -6.59 2.46 7.49
N GLN A 85 -5.28 2.42 7.27
CA GLN A 85 -4.27 2.13 8.31
C GLN A 85 -4.44 0.79 9.03
N ASN A 86 -4.89 -0.27 8.36
CA ASN A 86 -4.96 -1.60 8.97
C ASN A 86 -3.63 -2.37 8.86
N SER A 87 -3.41 -3.29 9.78
CA SER A 87 -2.25 -4.19 9.80
C SER A 87 -2.69 -5.64 10.02
N ALA A 88 -2.46 -6.50 9.03
CA ALA A 88 -2.65 -7.95 9.11
C ALA A 88 -1.27 -8.61 9.06
N SER A 89 -0.71 -8.97 10.22
CA SER A 89 0.68 -9.46 10.33
C SER A 89 0.78 -10.95 10.69
N GLY A 90 -0.32 -11.60 11.05
CA GLY A 90 -0.37 -13.04 11.26
C GLY A 90 -0.62 -13.79 9.95
N GLU A 91 -0.09 -15.00 9.84
CA GLU A 91 -0.48 -15.91 8.75
C GLU A 91 -2.00 -16.10 8.73
N ALA A 92 -2.62 -16.05 7.56
CA ALA A 92 -4.06 -16.11 7.35
C ALA A 92 -4.88 -15.04 8.11
N SER A 93 -4.26 -13.96 8.61
CA SER A 93 -4.96 -12.95 9.39
C SER A 93 -5.71 -11.93 8.53
N SER A 94 -6.79 -11.35 9.07
CA SER A 94 -7.65 -10.40 8.37
C SER A 94 -7.89 -9.13 9.20
N ALA A 95 -7.58 -7.96 8.64
CA ALA A 95 -7.80 -6.66 9.26
C ALA A 95 -8.61 -5.73 8.34
N PHE A 96 -9.84 -5.38 8.72
CA PHE A 96 -10.78 -4.65 7.86
C PHE A 96 -11.39 -3.44 8.58
N GLY A 97 -11.30 -2.25 7.97
CA GLY A 97 -11.91 -1.01 8.47
C GLY A 97 -10.89 0.11 8.71
N TYR A 98 -10.81 0.64 9.93
CA TYR A 98 -9.89 1.74 10.27
C TYR A 98 -9.01 1.36 11.46
N LYS A 99 -7.69 1.41 11.30
CA LYS A 99 -6.69 1.15 12.35
C LYS A 99 -6.82 -0.18 13.08
N ASN A 100 -7.25 -1.26 12.41
CA ASN A 100 -7.28 -2.59 13.02
C ASN A 100 -5.91 -3.28 12.95
N LYS A 101 -5.63 -4.14 13.92
CA LYS A 101 -4.42 -4.96 13.99
C LYS A 101 -4.78 -6.44 14.19
N ALA A 102 -4.56 -7.28 13.19
CA ALA A 102 -4.71 -8.73 13.27
C ALA A 102 -3.32 -9.39 13.23
N SER A 103 -2.74 -9.66 14.41
CA SER A 103 -1.36 -10.14 14.55
C SER A 103 -1.21 -11.59 14.97
N GLY A 104 -2.29 -12.25 15.41
CA GLY A 104 -2.30 -13.69 15.64
C GLY A 104 -2.43 -14.47 14.34
N VAL A 105 -1.94 -15.71 14.31
CA VAL A 105 -2.22 -16.63 13.19
C VAL A 105 -3.74 -16.83 13.11
N ALA A 106 -4.28 -16.80 11.89
CA ALA A 106 -5.70 -16.87 11.57
C ALA A 106 -6.59 -15.87 12.33
N SER A 107 -6.02 -14.77 12.85
CA SER A 107 -6.79 -13.80 13.63
C SER A 107 -7.57 -12.82 12.76
N SER A 108 -8.65 -12.26 13.32
CA SER A 108 -9.60 -11.40 12.61
C SER A 108 -9.89 -10.12 13.39
N ALA A 109 -9.62 -8.94 12.81
CA ALA A 109 -9.89 -7.64 13.43
C ALA A 109 -10.72 -6.75 12.48
N PHE A 110 -11.99 -6.52 12.83
CA PHE A 110 -12.96 -5.84 11.95
C PHE A 110 -13.65 -4.66 12.65
N GLY A 111 -13.60 -3.48 12.02
CA GLY A 111 -14.26 -2.26 12.51
C GLY A 111 -13.28 -1.10 12.70
N LEU A 112 -13.25 -0.51 13.90
CA LEU A 112 -12.46 0.68 14.21
C LEU A 112 -11.56 0.41 15.44
N ARG A 113 -10.24 0.40 15.22
CA ARG A 113 -9.21 0.23 16.28
C ARG A 113 -9.24 -1.09 17.05
N ASN A 114 -9.62 -2.19 16.42
CA ASN A 114 -9.59 -3.50 17.09
C ASN A 114 -8.19 -4.13 17.01
N THR A 115 -7.85 -4.94 18.01
CA THR A 115 -6.62 -5.75 18.05
C THR A 115 -6.98 -7.23 18.26
N ALA A 116 -6.63 -8.11 17.33
CA ALA A 116 -6.77 -9.55 17.45
C ALA A 116 -5.37 -10.20 17.44
N SER A 117 -4.86 -10.53 18.62
CA SER A 117 -3.47 -10.91 18.87
C SER A 117 -3.29 -12.39 19.21
N GLY A 118 -4.33 -13.07 19.71
CA GLY A 118 -4.33 -14.50 19.94
C GLY A 118 -4.43 -15.31 18.64
N TRP A 119 -3.98 -16.58 18.69
CA TRP A 119 -4.22 -17.56 17.63
C TRP A 119 -5.73 -17.79 17.48
N ASP A 120 -6.25 -17.76 16.25
CA ASP A 120 -7.69 -17.89 15.93
C ASP A 120 -8.59 -16.83 16.61
N SER A 121 -7.99 -15.76 17.15
CA SER A 121 -8.71 -14.71 17.87
C SER A 121 -9.52 -13.83 16.94
N SER A 122 -10.62 -13.28 17.44
CA SER A 122 -11.49 -12.39 16.69
C SER A 122 -11.93 -11.18 17.52
N ALA A 123 -11.72 -9.98 16.97
CA ALA A 123 -12.13 -8.71 17.57
C ALA A 123 -12.98 -7.90 16.59
N PHE A 124 -14.24 -7.62 16.97
CA PHE A 124 -15.23 -6.94 16.12
C PHE A 124 -15.82 -5.72 16.82
N GLY A 125 -15.86 -4.57 16.13
CA GLY A 125 -16.53 -3.36 16.63
C GLY A 125 -15.59 -2.17 16.79
N TYR A 126 -15.61 -1.53 17.97
CA TYR A 126 -14.81 -0.36 18.30
C TYR A 126 -13.91 -0.64 19.50
N GLU A 127 -12.59 -0.52 19.32
CA GLU A 127 -11.58 -0.61 20.41
C GLU A 127 -11.59 -1.93 21.21
N ASN A 128 -11.87 -3.07 20.55
CA ASN A 128 -11.78 -4.38 21.20
C ASN A 128 -10.37 -4.98 21.14
N THR A 129 -10.03 -5.83 22.12
CA THR A 129 -8.81 -6.65 22.13
C THR A 129 -9.16 -8.12 22.32
N ALA A 130 -8.58 -9.00 21.51
CA ALA A 130 -8.69 -10.46 21.56
C ALA A 130 -7.33 -11.17 21.46
#